data_AF-A0A4Q2QNM0-F1
#
_entry.id   AF-A0A4Q2QNM0-F1
#
_cell.length_a   1.000
_cell.length_b   1.000
_cell.length_c   1.000
_cell.angle_alpha   90.00
_cell.angle_beta   90.00
_cell.angle_gamma   90.00
#
_symmetry.space_group_name_H-M   'P 1'
#
loop_
_entity.id
_entity.type
_entity.pdbx_description
1 polymer ?
#
loop_
_entity_poly.entity_id
_entity_poly.type
_entity_poly.pdbx_seq_one_letter_code
_entity_poly.pdbx_strand_id
1 'polypeptide(L)'
;VNILQPGPGVGGHCIAVDPWFIVAQNPQQARLIRTAREVNDHKPFWVIDQVKAAVADCLAATDKRASELKIACFGLAFKPNIDDLRESPAMEIAELIAQWHSGETLVVEPNIHQLPKKLTGLCTLAQL
;
A
#
# COMPACT_ATOMS: atom_id res chain seq x y z
N VAL A 1 -18.80 -22.05 4.60
CA VAL A 1 -18.35 -21.04 3.61
C VAL A 1 -16.95 -20.62 4.01
N ASN A 2 -15.97 -20.65 3.10
CA ASN A 2 -14.60 -20.22 3.38
C ASN A 2 -14.43 -18.77 2.92
N ILE A 3 -14.23 -17.85 3.87
CA ILE A 3 -14.03 -16.42 3.60
C ILE A 3 -12.52 -16.15 3.66
N LEU A 4 -11.98 -15.50 2.62
CA LEU A 4 -10.58 -15.09 2.57
C LEU A 4 -10.30 -13.96 3.57
N GLN A 5 -9.03 -13.78 3.93
CA GLN A 5 -8.63 -12.73 4.86
C GLN A 5 -8.57 -11.38 4.14
N PRO A 6 -9.18 -10.31 4.71
CA PRO A 6 -9.03 -8.97 4.17
C PRO A 6 -7.61 -8.44 4.39
N GLY A 7 -7.20 -7.48 3.58
CA GLY A 7 -5.87 -6.87 3.66
C GLY A 7 -5.84 -5.43 3.14
N PRO A 8 -4.64 -4.83 3.04
CA PRO A 8 -4.46 -3.46 2.55
C PRO A 8 -4.64 -3.33 1.02
N GLY A 9 -4.78 -4.46 0.33
CA GLY A 9 -4.94 -4.55 -1.11
C GLY A 9 -4.61 -5.97 -1.56
N VAL A 10 -4.53 -6.17 -2.88
CA VAL A 10 -4.18 -7.46 -3.48
C VAL A 10 -3.04 -7.23 -4.46
N GLY A 11 -1.89 -7.86 -4.21
CA GLY A 11 -0.71 -7.70 -5.03
C GLY A 11 -0.22 -8.97 -5.74
N GLY A 12 0.95 -8.85 -6.35
CA GLY A 12 1.54 -9.90 -7.17
C GLY A 12 0.84 -10.06 -8.52
N HIS A 13 1.48 -10.75 -9.47
CA HIS A 13 1.04 -10.72 -10.87
C HIS A 13 -0.29 -11.45 -11.08
N CYS A 14 -0.44 -12.64 -10.50
CA CYS A 14 -1.56 -13.50 -10.88
C CYS A 14 -2.91 -12.86 -10.50
N ILE A 15 -3.08 -12.49 -9.22
CA ILE A 15 -4.37 -11.99 -8.76
C ILE A 15 -4.53 -10.51 -9.10
N ALA A 16 -3.46 -9.71 -9.08
CA ALA A 16 -3.54 -8.27 -9.37
C ALA A 16 -3.60 -7.94 -10.87
N VAL A 17 -3.21 -8.84 -11.77
CA VAL A 17 -3.19 -8.57 -13.22
C VAL A 17 -4.11 -9.50 -14.02
N ASP A 18 -4.05 -10.82 -13.82
CA ASP A 18 -4.73 -11.77 -14.71
C ASP A 18 -6.24 -11.54 -14.88
N PRO A 19 -7.01 -11.16 -13.83
CA PRO A 19 -8.43 -10.86 -13.96
C PRO A 19 -8.74 -9.75 -14.97
N TRP A 20 -7.83 -8.78 -15.15
CA TRP A 20 -8.03 -7.70 -16.09
C TRP A 20 -8.00 -8.17 -17.55
N PHE A 21 -7.30 -9.26 -17.89
CA PHE A 21 -7.37 -9.85 -19.22
C PHE A 21 -8.77 -10.38 -19.54
N ILE A 22 -9.43 -11.03 -18.56
CA ILE A 22 -10.81 -11.53 -18.70
C ILE A 22 -11.78 -10.35 -18.88
N VAL A 23 -11.60 -9.30 -18.08
CA VAL A 23 -12.43 -8.08 -18.15
C VAL A 23 -12.25 -7.36 -19.48
N ALA A 24 -11.02 -7.31 -20.01
CA ALA A 24 -10.73 -6.71 -21.31
C ALA A 24 -11.36 -7.50 -22.46
N GLN A 25 -11.32 -8.84 -22.40
CA GLN A 25 -11.89 -9.71 -23.43
C GLN A 25 -13.42 -9.68 -23.43
N ASN A 26 -14.06 -9.63 -22.26
CA ASN A 26 -15.51 -9.74 -22.12
C ASN A 26 -16.11 -8.68 -21.18
N PRO A 27 -16.00 -7.38 -21.50
CA PRO A 27 -16.28 -6.29 -20.56
C PRO A 27 -17.73 -6.25 -20.07
N GLN A 28 -18.69 -6.65 -20.90
CA GLN A 28 -20.12 -6.66 -20.55
C GLN A 28 -20.52 -7.88 -19.69
N GLN A 29 -19.77 -8.98 -19.78
CA GLN A 29 -20.08 -10.22 -19.05
C GLN A 29 -19.28 -10.35 -17.75
N ALA A 30 -18.02 -9.91 -17.75
CA ALA A 30 -17.09 -10.03 -16.62
C ALA A 30 -17.33 -8.97 -15.52
N ARG A 31 -18.57 -8.52 -15.30
CA ARG A 31 -18.91 -7.44 -14.38
C ARG A 31 -18.52 -7.75 -12.92
N LEU A 32 -18.75 -8.98 -12.47
CA LEU A 32 -18.39 -9.39 -11.10
C LEU A 32 -16.87 -9.35 -10.88
N ILE A 33 -16.10 -9.83 -11.84
CA ILE A 33 -14.62 -9.84 -11.78
C ILE A 33 -14.12 -8.39 -11.77
N ARG A 34 -14.66 -7.53 -12.64
CA ARG A 34 -14.35 -6.10 -12.67
C ARG A 34 -14.61 -5.45 -11.32
N THR A 35 -15.81 -5.61 -10.75
CA THR A 35 -16.17 -5.02 -9.46
C THR A 35 -15.26 -5.52 -8.34
N ALA A 36 -14.93 -6.81 -8.31
CA ALA A 36 -13.99 -7.33 -7.33
C ALA A 36 -12.61 -6.67 -7.45
N ARG A 37 -12.15 -6.39 -8.68
CA ARG A 37 -10.88 -5.68 -8.89
C ARG A 37 -10.94 -4.22 -8.54
N GLU A 38 -11.98 -3.51 -8.94
CA GLU A 38 -12.19 -2.11 -8.56
C GLU A 38 -12.22 -1.94 -7.03
N VAL A 39 -12.84 -2.88 -6.30
CA VAL A 39 -12.82 -2.90 -4.83
C VAL A 39 -11.42 -3.13 -4.27
N ASN A 40 -10.68 -4.10 -4.82
CA ASN A 40 -9.32 -4.42 -4.35
C ASN A 40 -8.32 -3.29 -4.67
N ASP A 41 -8.43 -2.70 -5.86
CA ASP A 41 -7.56 -1.63 -6.36
C ASP A 41 -7.84 -0.31 -5.64
N HIS A 42 -9.07 -0.11 -5.12
CA HIS A 42 -9.41 1.01 -4.25
C HIS A 42 -8.89 0.84 -2.81
N LYS A 43 -8.57 -0.38 -2.38
CA LYS A 43 -8.24 -0.66 -0.97
C LYS A 43 -7.03 0.12 -0.44
N PRO A 44 -5.93 0.31 -1.20
CA PRO A 44 -4.83 1.20 -0.80
C PRO A 44 -5.30 2.61 -0.40
N PHE A 45 -6.17 3.24 -1.20
CA PHE A 45 -6.69 4.59 -0.91
C PHE A 45 -7.50 4.63 0.39
N TRP A 46 -8.31 3.61 0.63
CA TRP A 46 -9.01 3.48 1.91
C TRP A 46 -8.03 3.40 3.09
N VAL A 47 -6.90 2.68 2.95
CA VAL A 47 -5.86 2.64 3.99
C VAL A 47 -5.23 4.02 4.19
N ILE A 48 -4.97 4.77 3.11
CA ILE A 48 -4.45 6.15 3.20
C ILE A 48 -5.38 7.05 4.01
N ASP A 49 -6.69 6.96 3.79
CA ASP A 49 -7.67 7.77 4.53
C ASP A 49 -7.65 7.43 6.03
N GLN A 50 -7.51 6.14 6.38
CA GLN A 50 -7.34 5.72 7.77
C GLN A 50 -6.04 6.27 8.39
N VAL A 51 -4.94 6.28 7.65
CA VAL A 51 -3.66 6.85 8.13
C VAL A 51 -3.79 8.36 8.33
N LYS A 52 -4.43 9.08 7.42
CA LYS A 52 -4.68 10.52 7.55
C LYS A 52 -5.53 10.84 8.79
N ALA A 53 -6.58 10.06 9.05
CA ALA A 53 -7.38 10.20 10.26
C ALA A 53 -6.54 9.99 11.53
N ALA A 54 -5.73 8.92 11.58
CA ALA A 54 -4.86 8.65 12.71
C ALA A 54 -3.81 9.75 12.94
N VAL A 55 -3.26 10.33 11.86
CA VAL A 55 -2.34 11.47 11.93
C VAL A 55 -3.07 12.71 12.47
N ALA A 56 -4.28 13.00 12.01
CA ALA A 56 -5.07 14.12 12.52
C ALA A 56 -5.38 13.96 14.02
N ASP A 57 -5.76 12.76 14.47
CA ASP A 57 -5.99 12.47 15.88
C ASP A 57 -4.72 12.65 16.72
N CYS A 58 -3.57 12.21 16.20
CA CYS A 58 -2.27 12.38 16.85
C CYS A 58 -1.90 13.86 16.99
N LEU A 59 -2.14 14.67 15.96
CA LEU A 59 -1.90 16.11 15.98
C LEU A 59 -2.84 16.82 16.95
N ALA A 60 -4.10 16.41 17.04
CA ALA A 60 -5.05 17.01 17.98
C ALA A 60 -4.71 16.67 19.45
N ALA A 61 -4.11 15.50 19.69
CA ALA A 61 -3.73 15.04 21.02
C ALA A 61 -2.33 15.49 21.49
N THR A 62 -1.55 16.15 20.62
CA THR A 62 -0.17 16.54 20.92
C THR A 62 0.11 17.97 20.47
N ASP A 63 1.16 18.61 21.01
CA ASP A 63 1.60 19.94 20.54
C ASP A 63 2.62 19.82 19.39
N LYS A 64 2.52 18.75 18.59
CA LYS A 64 3.43 18.48 17.48
C LYS A 64 2.90 19.06 16.18
N ARG A 65 3.81 19.49 15.32
CA ARG A 65 3.50 19.81 13.92
C ARG A 65 3.51 18.53 13.08
N ALA A 66 2.79 18.55 11.97
CA ALA A 66 2.75 17.43 11.02
C ALA A 66 4.16 16.97 10.58
N SER A 67 5.09 17.91 10.39
CA SER A 67 6.48 17.63 10.01
C SER A 67 7.30 16.91 11.09
N GLU A 68 6.83 16.91 12.34
CA GLU A 68 7.52 16.29 13.48
C GLU A 68 7.02 14.86 13.74
N LEU A 69 5.92 14.47 13.09
CA LEU A 69 5.43 13.10 13.13
C LEU A 69 6.21 12.24 12.14
N LYS A 70 6.54 11.03 12.58
CA LYS A 70 7.15 10.00 11.73
C LYS A 70 6.14 8.90 11.48
N ILE A 71 6.05 8.43 10.24
CA ILE A 71 5.20 7.28 9.89
C ILE A 71 6.13 6.15 9.45
N ALA A 72 6.06 5.01 10.13
CA ALA A 72 6.83 3.82 9.79
C ALA A 72 5.93 2.76 9.15
N CYS A 73 6.22 2.41 7.89
CA CYS A 73 5.54 1.38 7.13
C CYS A 73 6.31 0.05 7.26
N PHE A 74 5.73 -0.89 8.00
CA PHE A 74 6.29 -2.23 8.20
C PHE A 74 5.79 -3.19 7.12
N GLY A 75 6.70 -3.65 6.28
CA GLY A 75 6.45 -4.50 5.11
C GLY A 75 6.31 -3.68 3.83
N LEU A 76 6.97 -4.14 2.77
CA LEU A 76 6.85 -3.63 1.41
C LEU A 76 6.53 -4.73 0.40
N ALA A 77 6.93 -5.97 0.63
CA ALA A 77 6.60 -7.08 -0.27
C ALA A 77 5.09 -7.39 -0.25
N PHE A 78 4.56 -7.87 -1.38
CA PHE A 78 3.12 -8.12 -1.50
C PHE A 78 2.65 -9.37 -0.74
N LYS A 79 3.57 -10.24 -0.32
CA LYS A 79 3.33 -11.40 0.55
C LYS A 79 4.56 -11.65 1.45
N PRO A 80 4.42 -12.42 2.54
CA PRO A 80 5.54 -12.71 3.43
C PRO A 80 6.69 -13.47 2.76
N ASN A 81 7.90 -13.27 3.31
CA ASN A 81 9.11 -14.06 3.04
C ASN A 81 9.61 -14.03 1.59
N ILE A 82 9.44 -12.89 0.91
CA ILE A 82 9.92 -12.67 -0.45
C ILE A 82 10.39 -11.22 -0.62
N ASP A 83 11.20 -10.98 -1.65
CA ASP A 83 11.73 -9.67 -2.03
C ASP A 83 10.96 -9.01 -3.19
N ASP A 84 9.92 -9.66 -3.70
CA ASP A 84 9.15 -9.17 -4.84
C ASP A 84 8.18 -8.05 -4.43
N LEU A 85 8.47 -6.84 -4.93
CA LEU A 85 7.69 -5.63 -4.69
C LEU A 85 6.76 -5.27 -5.85
N ARG A 86 6.77 -6.05 -6.94
CA ARG A 86 5.95 -5.77 -8.12
C ARG A 86 4.46 -5.91 -7.76
N GLU A 87 3.67 -4.96 -8.22
CA GLU A 87 2.24 -4.84 -7.89
C GLU A 87 1.97 -4.90 -6.38
N SER A 88 2.91 -4.45 -5.53
CA SER A 88 2.71 -4.48 -4.08
C SER A 88 1.81 -3.32 -3.62
N PRO A 89 0.65 -3.61 -2.98
CA PRO A 89 -0.18 -2.56 -2.40
C PRO A 89 0.53 -1.88 -1.22
N ALA A 90 1.41 -2.58 -0.51
CA ALA A 90 2.18 -1.99 0.59
C ALA A 90 3.19 -0.95 0.07
N MET A 91 3.81 -1.20 -1.08
CA MET A 91 4.71 -0.25 -1.71
C MET A 91 3.96 0.98 -2.22
N GLU A 92 2.79 0.80 -2.83
CA GLU A 92 1.91 1.91 -3.24
C GLU A 92 1.45 2.75 -2.04
N ILE A 93 1.03 2.11 -0.94
CA ILE A 93 0.63 2.81 0.29
C ILE A 93 1.79 3.63 0.85
N ALA A 94 3.01 3.06 0.93
CA ALA A 94 4.17 3.77 1.42
C ALA A 94 4.54 4.98 0.53
N GLU A 95 4.47 4.81 -0.79
CA GLU A 95 4.68 5.90 -1.75
C GLU A 95 3.66 7.02 -1.57
N LEU A 96 2.37 6.69 -1.51
CA LEU A 96 1.30 7.65 -1.30
C LEU A 96 1.44 8.39 0.03
N ILE A 97 1.76 7.68 1.12
CA ILE A 97 2.04 8.30 2.43
C ILE A 97 3.15 9.33 2.31
N ALA A 98 4.29 8.96 1.73
CA ALA A 98 5.45 9.84 1.64
C ALA A 98 5.22 11.05 0.72
N GLN A 99 4.29 10.97 -0.23
CA GLN A 99 3.93 12.10 -1.10
C GLN A 99 3.11 13.19 -0.37
N TRP A 100 2.22 12.84 0.56
CA TRP A 100 1.38 13.83 1.25
C TRP A 100 1.88 14.17 2.66
N HIS A 101 2.57 13.24 3.33
CA HIS A 101 3.07 13.45 4.68
C HIS A 101 4.27 14.40 4.65
N SER A 102 4.26 15.41 5.52
CA SER A 102 5.33 16.43 5.57
C SER A 102 6.49 16.05 6.49
N GLY A 103 6.29 15.04 7.34
CA GLY A 103 7.33 14.50 8.21
C GLY A 103 8.05 13.31 7.57
N GLU A 104 8.85 12.61 8.36
CA GLU A 104 9.63 11.48 7.85
C GLU A 104 8.76 10.24 7.65
N THR A 105 8.85 9.63 6.46
CA THR A 105 8.29 8.31 6.19
C THR A 105 9.41 7.27 6.17
N LEU A 106 9.33 6.34 7.11
CA LEU A 106 10.24 5.19 7.21
C LEU A 106 9.60 3.99 6.54
N VAL A 107 10.38 3.21 5.80
CA VAL A 107 9.97 1.90 5.31
C VAL A 107 10.86 0.81 5.88
N VAL A 108 10.26 -0.30 6.26
CA VAL A 108 10.93 -1.43 6.88
C VAL A 108 10.56 -2.68 6.11
N GLU A 109 11.52 -3.31 5.43
CA GLU A 109 11.31 -4.56 4.70
C GLU A 109 12.52 -5.47 4.87
N PRO A 110 12.41 -6.59 5.60
CA PRO A 110 13.55 -7.46 5.90
C PRO A 110 14.13 -8.16 4.66
N ASN A 111 13.35 -8.28 3.58
CA ASN A 111 13.77 -9.02 2.39
C ASN A 111 14.44 -8.15 1.31
N ILE A 112 14.64 -6.85 1.55
CA ILE A 112 15.35 -5.95 0.62
C ILE A 112 16.49 -5.23 1.34
N HIS A 113 17.55 -4.91 0.59
CA HIS A 113 18.72 -4.19 1.12
C HIS A 113 18.91 -2.80 0.51
N GLN A 114 18.06 -2.43 -0.44
CA GLN A 114 18.13 -1.14 -1.13
C GLN A 114 16.71 -0.58 -1.28
N LEU A 115 16.62 0.73 -1.15
CA LEU A 115 15.36 1.43 -1.32
C LEU A 115 14.92 1.33 -2.80
N PRO A 116 13.65 0.94 -3.08
CA PRO A 116 13.14 0.89 -4.43
C PRO A 116 13.19 2.28 -5.09
N LYS A 117 13.41 2.32 -6.40
CA LYS A 117 13.50 3.59 -7.17
C LYS A 117 12.29 4.50 -6.95
N LYS A 118 11.09 3.93 -6.87
CA LYS A 118 9.84 4.67 -6.63
C LYS A 118 9.83 5.44 -5.31
N LEU A 119 10.57 4.98 -4.30
CA LEU A 119 10.61 5.58 -2.97
C LEU A 119 11.84 6.48 -2.78
N THR A 120 12.71 6.60 -3.78
CA THR A 120 13.96 7.37 -3.68
C THR A 120 13.66 8.84 -3.47
N GLY A 121 14.22 9.41 -2.40
CA GLY A 121 13.99 10.81 -2.02
C GLY A 121 12.64 11.08 -1.34
N LEU A 122 11.79 10.05 -1.21
CA LEU A 122 10.49 10.13 -0.51
C LEU A 122 10.54 9.44 0.86
N CYS A 123 11.20 8.28 0.94
CA CYS A 123 11.28 7.48 2.15
C CYS A 123 12.72 7.22 2.59
N THR A 124 12.89 6.88 3.87
CA THR A 124 14.14 6.31 4.40
C THR A 124 13.95 4.82 4.64
N LEU A 125 14.84 3.98 4.09
CA LEU A 125 14.87 2.55 4.42
C LEU A 125 15.48 2.38 5.82
N ALA A 126 14.69 1.88 6.76
CA ALA A 126 15.14 1.56 8.11
C ALA A 126 15.45 0.05 8.22
N GLN A 127 16.57 -0.25 8.87
CA GLN A 127 16.93 -1.62 9.27
C GLN A 127 16.42 -1.87 10.69
N LEU A 128 15.89 -3.07 10.93
CA LEU A 128 15.58 -3.57 12.27
C LEU A 128 16.76 -4.32 12.86
#